data_AF-A0A838G031-F1
#
_entry.id   AF-A0A838G031-F1
#
_cell.length_a   1.000
_cell.length_b   1.000
_cell.length_c   1.000
_cell.angle_alpha   90.00
_cell.angle_beta   90.00
_cell.angle_gamma   90.00
#
_symmetry.space_group_name_H-M   'P 1'
#
loop_
_entity.id
_entity.type
_entity.pdbx_description
1 polymer ?
#
loop_
_entity_poly.entity_id
_entity_poly.type
_entity_poly.pdbx_seq_one_letter_code
_entity_poly.pdbx_strand_id
1 'polypeptide(L)' 'GNLVFHESARNFNPLCAMAGRVTIAEVEQLLEPGDIDADAVHLPGIFVQRVVPLTAEQAADKRIERRTTRPREAG' A
#
# COMPACT_ATOMS: atom_id res chain seq x y z
N GLY A 1 -5.45 -10.55 1.67
CA GLY A 1 -6.24 -9.93 2.76
C GLY A 1 -5.35 -9.11 3.66
N ASN A 2 -4.31 -9.73 4.23
CA ASN A 2 -3.23 -9.01 4.92
C ASN A 2 -2.60 -7.97 3.99
N LEU A 3 -2.32 -6.78 4.52
CA LEU A 3 -1.71 -5.68 3.76
C LEU A 3 -0.37 -5.25 4.36
N VAL A 4 0.55 -4.92 3.47
CA VAL A 4 1.84 -4.29 3.76
C VAL A 4 1.93 -3.00 2.96
N PHE A 5 1.93 -1.86 3.64
CA PHE A 5 2.15 -0.55 3.03
C PHE A 5 3.64 -0.18 2.92
N HIS A 6 4.01 0.51 1.83
CA HIS A 6 5.35 1.02 1.60
C HIS A 6 5.52 2.43 2.18
N GLU A 7 6.54 2.61 3.05
CA GLU A 7 6.93 3.90 3.62
C GLU A 7 5.74 4.76 4.13
N SER A 8 5.71 6.05 3.79
CA SER A 8 4.70 7.02 4.20
C SER A 8 3.34 6.81 3.52
N ALA A 9 3.24 5.95 2.49
CA ALA A 9 1.97 5.59 1.89
C ALA A 9 1.06 4.82 2.85
N ARG A 10 1.58 4.34 3.99
CA ARG A 10 0.78 3.75 5.07
C ARG A 10 -0.25 4.71 5.65
N ASN A 11 0.09 6.00 5.78
CA ASN A 11 -0.71 7.09 6.36
C ASN A 11 -2.01 6.66 7.09
N PHE A 12 -3.19 7.03 6.55
CA PHE A 12 -4.50 6.75 7.12
C PHE A 12 -5.12 5.43 6.64
N ASN A 13 -4.48 4.74 5.70
CA ASN A 13 -5.03 3.53 5.08
C ASN A 13 -5.48 2.45 6.10
N PRO A 14 -4.67 2.06 7.12
CA PRO A 14 -5.12 1.12 8.15
C PRO A 14 -6.33 1.62 8.94
N LEU A 15 -6.36 2.91 9.29
CA LEU A 15 -7.45 3.49 10.08
C LEU A 15 -8.76 3.50 9.28
N CYS A 16 -8.70 3.90 8.01
CA CYS A 16 -9.86 3.86 7.11
C CYS A 16 -10.38 2.43 6.93
N ALA A 17 -9.48 1.45 6.77
CA ALA A 17 -9.86 0.04 6.63
C ALA A 17 -10.57 -0.51 7.87
N MET A 18 -10.06 -0.20 9.07
CA MET A 18 -10.67 -0.68 10.33
C MET A 18 -12.00 0.01 10.65
N ALA A 19 -12.18 1.27 10.24
CA ALA A 19 -13.43 2.00 10.43
C ALA A 19 -14.53 1.62 9.42
N GLY A 20 -14.16 0.99 8.30
CA GLY A 20 -15.08 0.60 7.26
C GLY A 20 -15.93 -0.62 7.64
N ARG A 21 -17.25 -0.56 7.41
CA ARG A 21 -18.10 -1.76 7.40
C ARG A 21 -17.72 -2.71 6.26
N VAL A 22 -17.31 -2.13 5.13
CA VAL A 22 -16.81 -2.84 3.95
C VAL A 22 -15.60 -2.07 3.44
N THR A 23 -14.47 -2.77 3.41
CA THR A 23 -13.16 -2.29 3.00
C THR A 23 -12.74 -3.04 1.75
N ILE A 24 -12.41 -2.26 0.72
CA ILE A 24 -11.86 -2.72 -0.54
C ILE A 24 -10.46 -2.14 -0.64
N ALA A 25 -9.44 -3.00 -0.73
CA ALA A 25 -8.05 -2.59 -0.85
C ALA A 25 -7.57 -2.74 -2.29
N GLU A 26 -7.18 -1.64 -2.91
CA GLU A 26 -6.41 -1.65 -4.16
C GLU A 26 -4.94 -1.90 -3.83
N VAL A 27 -4.30 -2.86 -4.52
CA VAL A 27 -2.93 -3.28 -4.23
C VAL A 27 -2.09 -3.34 -5.50
N GLU A 28 -0.83 -2.91 -5.40
CA GLU A 28 0.11 -2.98 -6.53
C GLU A 28 0.65 -4.40 -6.75
N GLN A 29 0.77 -5.17 -5.67
CA GLN A 29 1.24 -6.55 -5.69
C GLN A 29 0.25 -7.42 -4.93
N LEU A 30 -0.28 -8.43 -5.62
CA LEU A 30 -1.08 -9.48 -5.02
C LEU A 30 -0.21 -10.72 -4.87
N LEU A 31 -0.14 -11.24 -3.65
CA LEU A 31 0.65 -12.42 -3.30
C LEU A 31 -0.27 -13.53 -2.78
N GLU A 32 0.21 -14.77 -2.79
CA GLU A 32 -0.53 -15.89 -2.26
C GLU A 32 -0.48 -15.90 -0.71
N PRO A 33 -1.44 -16.54 -0.04
CA PRO A 33 -1.40 -16.70 1.41
C PRO A 33 -0.11 -17.40 1.87
N GLY A 34 0.61 -16.77 2.80
CA GLY A 34 1.89 -17.26 3.33
C GLY A 34 3.12 -16.57 2.75
N ASP A 35 3.00 -15.88 1.61
CA ASP A 35 4.12 -15.14 1.00
C ASP A 35 4.42 -13.81 1.72
N ILE A 36 3.48 -13.32 2.53
CA ILE A 36 3.70 -12.22 3.47
C ILE A 36 4.06 -12.81 4.83
N ASP A 37 5.27 -12.53 5.30
CA ASP A 37 5.70 -12.86 6.67
C ASP A 37 4.70 -12.26 7.68
N ALA A 38 4.29 -13.08 8.66
CA ALA A 38 3.32 -12.68 9.67
C ALA A 38 3.77 -11.44 10.47
N ASP A 39 5.07 -11.32 10.77
CA ASP A 39 5.63 -10.18 11.51
C ASP A 39 5.76 -8.92 10.63
N ALA A 40 5.65 -9.07 9.31
CA ALA A 40 5.65 -7.95 8.37
C ALA A 40 4.24 -7.38 8.11
N VAL A 41 3.17 -8.03 8.59
CA VAL A 41 1.79 -7.58 8.35
C VAL A 41 1.50 -6.27 9.07
N HIS A 42 1.18 -5.22 8.31
CA HIS A 42 0.82 -3.92 8.87
C HIS A 42 -0.67 -3.82 9.21
N LEU A 43 -1.53 -4.40 8.38
CA LEU A 43 -2.97 -4.49 8.63
C LEU A 43 -3.42 -5.94 8.46
N PRO A 44 -3.94 -6.58 9.53
CA PRO A 44 -4.51 -7.92 9.46
C PRO A 44 -5.69 -7.98 8.49
N GLY A 45 -5.76 -9.07 7.72
CA GLY A 45 -6.76 -9.24 6.67
C GLY A 45 -8.22 -9.30 7.14
N ILE A 46 -8.46 -9.45 8.44
CA ILE A 46 -9.80 -9.38 9.04
C ILE A 46 -10.50 -8.03 8.77
N PHE A 47 -9.72 -6.97 8.56
CA PHE A 47 -10.23 -5.63 8.26
C PHE A 47 -10.46 -5.39 6.76
N VAL A 48 -10.23 -6.38 5.90
CA VAL A 48 -10.29 -6.23 4.44
C VAL A 48 -11.22 -7.28 3.83
N GLN A 49 -12.32 -6.84 3.21
CA GLN A 49 -13.32 -7.76 2.65
C GLN A 49 -13.08 -8.06 1.17
N ARG A 50 -12.41 -7.16 0.43
CA ARG A 50 -12.09 -7.36 -0.98
C ARG A 50 -10.70 -6.80 -1.28
N VAL A 51 -9.97 -7.48 -2.17
CA VAL A 51 -8.67 -7.04 -2.67
C VAL A 51 -8.77 -6.95 -4.18
N VAL A 52 -8.30 -5.82 -4.74
CA VAL A 52 -8.31 -5.56 -6.18
C VAL A 52 -6.87 -5.28 -6.61
N PRO A 53 -6.25 -6.15 -7.43
CA PRO A 53 -4.94 -5.86 -7.98
C PRO A 53 -5.03 -4.74 -9.01
N LEU A 54 -4.17 -3.75 -8.90
CA LEU A 54 -4.01 -2.69 -9.90
C LEU A 54 -3.29 -3.24 -11.14
N THR A 55 -3.61 -2.69 -12.32
CA THR A 55 -2.78 -2.91 -13.51
C THR A 55 -1.42 -2.25 -13.33
N ALA A 56 -0.42 -2.66 -14.12
CA ALA A 56 0.91 -2.06 -14.08
C ALA A 56 0.88 -0.55 -14.36
N GLU A 57 0.00 -0.09 -15.25
CA GLU A 57 -0.19 1.33 -15.56
C GLU A 57 -0.77 2.08 -14.35
N GLN A 58 -1.80 1.54 -13.71
CA GLN A 58 -2.41 2.13 -12.51
C GLN A 58 -1.43 2.18 -11.33
N ALA A 59 -0.64 1.11 -11.12
CA ALA A 59 0.37 1.07 -10.07
C ALA A 59 1.52 2.07 -10.31
N ALA A 60 1.80 2.44 -11.56
CA ALA A 60 2.82 3.41 -11.92
C ALA A 60 2.36 4.88 -11.78
N ASP A 61 1.04 5.15 -11.76
CA ASP A 61 0.48 6.50 -11.64
C ASP A 61 0.55 7.03 -10.20
N LYS A 62 1.76 7.35 -9.74
CA LYS A 62 2.04 7.92 -8.41
C LYS A 62 2.52 9.36 -8.56
N ARG A 63 1.57 10.31 -8.58
CA ARG A 63 1.86 11.73 -8.72
C ARG A 63 2.62 12.29 -7.51
N ILE A 64 3.69 13.03 -7.77
CA ILE A 64 4.45 13.79 -6.76
C ILE A 64 4.04 15.26 -6.88
N GLU A 65 3.32 15.77 -5.88
CA GLU A 65 2.86 17.17 -5.86
C GLU A 65 4.03 18.16 -5.92
N ARG A 66 5.06 17.92 -5.09
CA ARG A 66 6.27 18.76 -5.04
C ARG A 66 7.54 17.91 -5.04
N ARG A 67 8.20 17.82 -6.19
CA ARG A 67 9.47 17.10 -6.34
C ARG A 67 10.63 18.00 -5.90
N THR A 68 11.11 17.79 -4.69
CA THR A 68 12.34 18.45 -4.19
C THR A 68 13.51 17.49 -4.31
N THR A 69 14.63 17.96 -4.87
CA THR A 69 15.87 17.18 -5.01
C THR A 69 17.02 17.92 -4.35
N ARG A 70 18.04 17.20 -3.87
CA ARG A 70 19.28 17.84 -3.42
C ARG A 70 20.09 18.32 -4.64
N PRO A 71 20.85 19.42 -4.53
CA PRO A 71 21.83 19.79 -5.55
C PRO A 71 22.82 18.63 -5.78
N ARG A 72 23.20 18.38 -7.03
CA ARG A 72 24.28 17.44 -7.34
C ARG A 72 25.62 18.10 -6.97
N GLU A 73 26.45 17.43 -6.19
CA GLU A 73 27.81 17.92 -5.92
C GLU A 73 28.59 18.01 -7.23
N ALA A 74 29.26 19.14 -7.45
CA ALA A 74 30.24 19.28 -8.52
C ALA A 74 31.47 18.47 -8.10
N GLY A 75 31.79 17.43 -8.86
CA GLY A 75 33.00 16.63 -8.68
C GLY A 75 34.27 17.41 -9.00
#